data_AF-A0A838Q1F5-F1
#
_entry.id   AF-A0A838Q1F5-F1
#
_cell.length_a   1.000
_cell.length_b   1.000
_cell.length_c   1.000
_cell.angle_alpha   90.00
_cell.angle_beta   90.00
_cell.angle_gamma   90.00
#
_symmetry.space_group_name_H-M   'P 1'
#
loop_
_entity.id
_entity.type
_entity.pdbx_description
1 polymer ?
#
loop_
_entity_poly.entity_id
_entity_poly.type
_entity_poly.pdbx_seq_one_letter_code
_entity_poly.pdbx_strand_id
1 'polypeptide(L)'
;MRRFPGGTAQRDRALAHRDRQDDKFEAAYVAAMVEGHTEALEMIDNKVLNTASNDALKNHLNETRGTVIQHLEMGKKLQPSLER
;
A
#
# COMPACT_ATOMS: atom_id res chain seq x y z
N MET A 1 -8.28 -24.00 -46.73
CA MET A 1 -7.83 -23.83 -45.33
C MET A 1 -6.94 -22.59 -45.25
N ARG A 2 -7.41 -21.48 -44.66
CA ARG A 2 -6.56 -20.29 -44.39
C ARG A 2 -6.37 -20.18 -42.88
N ARG A 3 -5.14 -20.38 -42.42
CA ARG A 3 -4.70 -20.11 -41.05
C ARG A 3 -4.32 -18.63 -40.97
N PHE A 4 -5.03 -17.84 -40.16
CA PHE A 4 -4.69 -16.44 -39.90
C PHE A 4 -3.56 -16.38 -38.86
N PRO A 5 -2.39 -15.77 -39.14
CA PRO A 5 -1.24 -15.77 -38.24
C PRO A 5 -1.19 -14.52 -37.34
N GLY A 6 -2.33 -13.97 -36.90
CA GLY A 6 -2.38 -12.68 -36.18
C GLY A 6 -2.81 -12.72 -34.71
N GLY A 7 -3.29 -13.87 -34.20
CA GLY A 7 -4.02 -13.93 -32.94
C GLY A 7 -3.19 -13.95 -31.65
N THR A 8 -1.91 -14.32 -31.71
CA THR A 8 -1.06 -14.46 -30.51
C THR A 8 -0.45 -13.14 -30.09
N ALA A 9 0.17 -12.40 -31.02
CA ALA A 9 0.87 -11.14 -30.71
C ALA A 9 -0.04 -10.05 -30.09
N GLN A 10 -1.31 -9.98 -30.48
CA GLN A 10 -2.25 -9.01 -29.91
C GLN A 10 -2.70 -9.39 -28.50
N ARG A 11 -2.79 -10.69 -28.20
CA ARG A 11 -3.07 -11.19 -26.84
C ARG A 11 -1.89 -10.95 -25.91
N ASP A 12 -0.67 -11.24 -26.37
CA ASP A 12 0.54 -11.04 -25.58
C ASP A 12 0.73 -9.55 -25.22
N ARG A 13 0.39 -8.65 -26.15
CA ARG A 13 0.37 -7.19 -25.88
C ARG A 13 -0.69 -6.78 -24.86
N ALA A 14 -1.87 -7.39 -24.90
CA ALA A 14 -2.95 -7.08 -23.96
C ALA A 14 -2.61 -7.55 -22.54
N LEU A 15 -2.00 -8.74 -22.40
CA LEU A 15 -1.49 -9.25 -21.13
C LEU A 15 -0.38 -8.35 -20.59
N ALA A 16 0.65 -8.06 -21.40
CA ALA A 16 1.73 -7.17 -20.99
C ALA A 16 1.27 -5.75 -20.65
N HIS A 17 0.16 -5.27 -21.23
CA HIS A 17 -0.44 -3.99 -20.87
C HIS A 17 -1.18 -4.06 -19.53
N ARG A 18 -1.88 -5.16 -19.27
CA ARG A 18 -2.52 -5.42 -17.97
C ARG A 18 -1.47 -5.55 -16.87
N ASP A 19 -0.43 -6.35 -17.07
CA ASP A 19 0.63 -6.55 -16.08
C ASP A 19 1.27 -5.20 -15.69
N ARG A 20 1.56 -4.33 -16.68
CA ARG A 20 2.05 -2.97 -16.40
C ARG A 20 1.07 -2.07 -15.65
N GLN A 21 -0.24 -2.29 -15.77
CA GLN A 21 -1.23 -1.54 -14.98
C GLN A 21 -1.27 -2.07 -13.56
N ASP A 22 -1.17 -3.39 -13.40
CA ASP A 22 -1.11 -4.06 -12.10
C ASP A 22 0.15 -3.61 -11.34
N ASP A 23 1.32 -3.58 -11.99
CA ASP A 23 2.59 -3.06 -11.41
C ASP A 23 2.46 -1.59 -10.93
N LYS A 24 1.82 -0.74 -11.75
CA LYS A 24 1.58 0.67 -11.39
C LYS A 24 0.61 0.82 -10.24
N PHE A 25 -0.40 -0.04 -10.17
CA PHE A 25 -1.35 -0.06 -9.08
C PHE A 25 -0.66 -0.48 -7.78
N GLU A 26 0.15 -1.55 -7.82
CA GLU A 26 0.90 -2.01 -6.66
C GLU A 26 1.82 -0.92 -6.09
N ALA A 27 2.60 -0.26 -6.96
CA ALA A 27 3.47 0.84 -6.56
C ALA A 27 2.67 2.01 -5.94
N ALA A 28 1.57 2.44 -6.58
CA ALA A 28 0.74 3.52 -6.09
C ALA A 28 0.06 3.18 -4.75
N TYR A 29 -0.41 1.93 -4.60
CA TYR A 29 -1.03 1.46 -3.37
C TYR A 29 -0.04 1.46 -2.21
N VAL A 30 1.17 0.92 -2.42
CA VAL A 30 2.20 0.87 -1.36
C VAL A 30 2.69 2.27 -1.00
N ALA A 31 2.85 3.17 -1.98
CA ALA A 31 3.18 4.57 -1.71
C ALA A 31 2.11 5.24 -0.83
N ALA A 32 0.83 5.09 -1.18
CA ALA A 32 -0.28 5.64 -0.39
C ALA A 32 -0.38 5.00 1.01
N MET A 33 -0.07 3.71 1.15
CA MET A 33 0.01 3.04 2.46
C MET A 33 1.09 3.66 3.34
N VAL A 34 2.30 3.89 2.80
CA VAL A 34 3.41 4.50 3.54
C VAL A 34 3.08 5.94 3.96
N GLU A 35 2.53 6.74 3.05
CA GLU A 35 2.10 8.12 3.33
C GLU A 35 1.01 8.15 4.41
N GLY A 36 -0.12 7.48 4.18
CA GLY A 36 -1.26 7.51 5.09
C GLY A 36 -0.96 6.93 6.48
N HIS A 37 -0.13 5.88 6.58
CA HIS A 37 0.25 5.34 7.89
C HIS A 37 1.24 6.26 8.63
N THR A 38 2.09 6.99 7.91
CA THR A 38 2.96 8.02 8.52
C THR A 38 2.09 9.13 9.13
N GLU A 39 1.14 9.67 8.37
CA GLU A 39 0.21 10.70 8.84
C GLU A 39 -0.65 10.23 10.01
N ALA A 40 -1.12 8.98 9.97
CA ALA A 40 -1.89 8.38 11.07
C ALA A 40 -1.06 8.30 12.36
N LEU A 41 0.22 7.92 12.29
CA LEU A 41 1.10 7.90 13.46
C LEU A 41 1.34 9.30 14.02
N GLU A 42 1.56 10.29 13.16
CA GLU A 42 1.70 11.67 13.61
C GLU A 42 0.42 12.16 14.32
N MET A 43 -0.76 11.81 13.81
CA MET A 43 -2.02 12.12 14.47
C MET A 43 -2.16 11.41 15.82
N ILE A 44 -1.84 10.12 15.86
CA ILE A 44 -1.89 9.32 17.09
C ILE A 44 -0.99 9.92 18.16
N ASP A 45 0.28 10.16 17.82
CA ASP A 45 1.32 10.56 18.77
C ASP A 45 1.15 12.00 19.24
N ASN A 46 0.84 12.92 18.31
CA ASN A 46 0.87 14.35 18.63
C ASN A 46 -0.49 14.89 19.04
N LYS A 47 -1.59 14.24 18.63
CA LYS A 47 -2.95 14.74 18.89
C LYS A 47 -3.68 13.84 19.87
N VAL A 48 -4.06 12.63 19.45
CA VAL A 48 -5.11 11.88 20.17
C VAL A 48 -4.61 11.17 21.43
N LEU A 49 -3.37 10.65 21.46
CA LEU A 49 -2.80 10.08 22.69
C LEU A 49 -2.64 11.14 23.79
N ASN A 50 -2.20 12.34 23.42
CA ASN A 50 -1.96 13.43 24.36
C ASN A 50 -3.26 13.99 24.97
N THR A 51 -4.37 13.91 24.23
CA THR A 51 -5.67 14.42 24.69
C THR A 51 -6.56 13.36 25.33
N ALA A 52 -6.24 12.07 25.17
CA ALA A 52 -7.03 10.99 25.74
C ALA A 52 -6.92 10.98 27.27
N SER A 53 -8.05 11.12 27.97
CA SER A 53 -8.11 11.06 29.44
C SER A 53 -8.61 9.71 29.97
N ASN A 54 -9.29 8.92 29.13
CA ASN A 54 -9.82 7.60 29.46
C ASN A 54 -8.76 6.51 29.22
N ASP A 55 -8.49 5.67 30.22
CA ASP A 55 -7.45 4.64 30.14
C ASP A 55 -7.75 3.54 29.12
N ALA A 56 -9.02 3.15 28.94
CA ALA A 56 -9.39 2.19 27.90
C ALA A 56 -9.15 2.75 26.50
N LEU A 57 -9.44 4.06 26.29
CA LEU A 57 -9.13 4.74 25.03
C LEU A 57 -7.61 4.82 24.80
N LYS A 58 -6.81 5.15 25.82
CA LYS A 58 -5.35 5.16 25.69
C LYS A 58 -4.79 3.79 25.31
N ASN A 59 -5.31 2.73 25.92
CA ASN A 59 -4.89 1.36 25.59
C ASN A 59 -5.22 1.02 24.14
N HIS A 60 -6.45 1.30 23.69
CA HIS A 60 -6.84 1.08 22.32
C HIS A 60 -6.01 1.89 21.31
N LEU A 61 -5.69 3.15 21.63
CA LEU A 61 -4.82 3.99 20.79
C LEU A 61 -3.39 3.42 20.71
N ASN A 62 -2.85 2.91 21.81
CA ASN A 62 -1.53 2.28 21.84
C ASN A 62 -1.49 0.97 21.04
N GLU A 63 -2.52 0.13 21.13
CA GLU A 63 -2.65 -1.09 20.32
C GLU A 63 -2.72 -0.74 18.84
N THR A 64 -3.60 0.21 18.49
CA THR A 64 -3.75 0.72 17.12
C THR A 64 -2.44 1.27 16.59
N ARG A 65 -1.72 2.09 17.38
CA ARG A 65 -0.40 2.61 17.06
C ARG A 65 0.57 1.48 16.71
N GLY A 66 0.59 0.42 17.51
CA GLY A 66 1.43 -0.75 17.28
C GLY A 66 1.15 -1.41 15.92
N THR A 67 -0.11 -1.62 15.57
CA THR A 67 -0.50 -2.18 14.28
C THR A 67 -0.13 -1.26 13.11
N VAL A 68 -0.36 0.05 13.23
CA VAL A 68 -0.01 1.03 12.19
C VAL A 68 1.50 1.06 11.93
N ILE A 69 2.32 1.00 12.98
CA ILE A 69 3.78 0.88 12.85
C ILE A 69 4.16 -0.38 12.07
N GLN A 70 3.55 -1.53 12.41
CA GLN A 70 3.85 -2.79 11.72
C GLN A 70 3.54 -2.70 10.22
N HIS A 71 2.38 -2.16 9.85
CA HIS A 71 2.02 -1.95 8.44
C HIS A 71 2.95 -0.97 7.74
N LEU A 72 3.31 0.15 8.38
CA LEU A 72 4.23 1.14 7.82
C LEU A 72 5.60 0.51 7.52
N GLU A 73 6.14 -0.27 8.45
CA GLU A 73 7.43 -0.93 8.26
C GLU A 73 7.39 -2.00 7.17
N MET A 74 6.27 -2.72 7.02
CA MET A 74 6.08 -3.63 5.88
C MET A 74 5.99 -2.88 4.56
N GLY A 75 5.24 -1.78 4.50
CA GLY A 75 5.12 -0.93 3.31
C GLY A 75 6.48 -0.39 2.87
N LYS A 76 7.27 0.17 3.79
CA LYS A 76 8.63 0.67 3.53
C LYS A 76 9.59 -0.42 3.04
N LYS A 77 9.44 -1.67 3.52
CA LYS A 77 10.25 -2.81 3.03
C LYS A 77 9.86 -3.22 1.61
N LEU A 78 8.59 -3.11 1.25
CA LEU A 78 8.07 -3.50 -0.05
C LEU A 78 8.35 -2.44 -1.12
N GLN A 79 8.26 -1.16 -0.76
CA GLN A 79 8.33 -0.03 -1.70
C GLN A 79 9.54 -0.05 -2.65
N PRO A 80 10.80 -0.29 -2.21
CA PRO A 80 11.95 -0.32 -3.12
C PRO A 80 11.87 -1.41 -4.19
N SER A 81 11.09 -2.47 -3.95
CA SER A 81 10.93 -3.54 -4.92
C SER A 81 9.98 -3.18 -6.06
N LEU A 82 9.12 -2.18 -5.86
CA LEU A 82 8.07 -1.73 -6.78
C LEU A 82 8.46 -0.48 -7.58
N GLU A 83 9.55 0.20 -7.21
CA GLU A 83 10.10 1.38 -7.90
C GLU A 83 11.14 1.05 -8.98
N ARG A 84 11.35 -0.25 -9.25
CA ARG A 84 12.40 -0.76 -10.15
C ARG A 84 12.01 -0.80 -11.62
#